data_AF-A0A349SSX8-F1
#
_entry.id   AF-A0A349SSX8-F1
#
_cell.length_a   1.000
_cell.length_b   1.000
_cell.length_c   1.000
_cell.angle_alpha   90.00
_cell.angle_beta   90.00
_cell.angle_gamma   90.00
#
_symmetry.space_group_name_H-M   'P 1'
#
loop_
_entity.id
_entity.type
_entity.pdbx_description
1 polymer ?
#
loop_
_entity_poly.entity_id
_entity_poly.type
_entity_poly.pdbx_seq_one_letter_code
_entity_poly.pdbx_strand_id
1 'polypeptide(L)' 'MNYNTIRVSIDERGVATLLLNRPQRHNAMNDELIREVTDAAI' A
#
# COMPACT_ATOMS: atom_id res chain seq x y z
N MET A 1 6.71 6.19 -5.90
CA MET A 1 5.34 6.74 -5.85
C MET A 1 5.00 7.09 -4.40
N ASN A 2 4.31 8.22 -4.16
CA ASN A 2 3.72 8.50 -2.85
C ASN A 2 2.27 8.04 -2.88
N TYR A 3 1.96 7.04 -2.05
CA TYR A 3 0.61 6.51 -1.88
C TYR A 3 -0.02 7.12 -0.62
N ASN A 4 -1.31 7.44 -0.69
CA ASN A 4 -2.02 8.04 0.43
C ASN A 4 -2.59 6.98 1.38
N THR A 5 -2.94 5.81 0.85
CA THR A 5 -3.62 4.76 1.61
C THR A 5 -2.75 3.57 1.95
N ILE A 6 -1.64 3.39 1.23
CA ILE A 6 -0.67 2.33 1.48
C ILE A 6 0.73 2.90 1.66
N ARG A 7 1.63 2.10 2.24
CA ARG A 7 3.08 2.34 2.21
C ARG A 7 3.74 1.11 1.65
N VAL A 8 4.66 1.33 0.71
CA VAL A 8 5.45 0.26 0.10
C VAL A 8 6.91 0.52 0.44
N SER A 9 7.58 -0.49 0.99
CA SER A 9 9.01 -0.47 1.25
C SER A 9 9.61 -1.73 0.66
N ILE A 10 10.78 -1.63 0.05
CA ILE A 10 11.50 -2.78 -0.48
C ILE A 10 12.77 -2.90 0.35
N ASP A 11 12.92 -4.04 1.02
CA ASP A 11 14.11 -4.35 1.79
C ASP A 11 15.27 -4.72 0.86
N GLU A 12 16.51 -4.58 1.34
CA GLU A 12 17.75 -4.87 0.59
C GLU A 12 17.85 -6.33 0.08
N ARG A 13 16.98 -7.21 0.59
CA ARG A 13 16.81 -8.60 0.15
C ARG A 13 15.93 -8.75 -1.11
N GLY A 14 15.37 -7.66 -1.61
CA GLY A 14 14.39 -7.66 -2.70
C GLY A 14 12.97 -8.05 -2.28
N VAL A 15 12.67 -7.99 -0.98
CA VAL A 15 11.32 -8.29 -0.46
C VAL A 15 10.53 -6.99 -0.36
N ALA A 16 9.37 -6.93 -1.02
CA ALA A 16 8.46 -5.80 -0.93
C ALA A 16 7.47 -6.00 0.22
N THR A 17 7.45 -5.05 1.16
CA THR A 17 6.48 -4.96 2.25
C THR A 17 5.45 -3.89 1.92
N LEU A 18 4.18 -4.29 1.85
CA LEU A 18 3.04 -3.39 1.63
C LEU A 18 2.22 -3.27 2.93
N LEU A 19 2.08 -2.05 3.43
CA LEU A 19 1.38 -1.74 4.68
C LEU A 19 0.17 -0.82 4.41
N LEU A 20 -0.99 -1.19 4.93
CA LEU A 20 -2.20 -0.37 4.84
C LEU A 20 -2.12 0.78 5.87
N ASN A 21 -2.15 2.02 5.40
CA ASN A 21 -1.98 3.23 6.20
C ASN A 21 -3.30 3.98 6.41
N ARG A 22 -4.38 3.27 6.77
CA ARG A 22 -5.72 3.85 7.02
C ARG A 22 -6.27 3.49 8.41
N PRO A 23 -5.59 3.89 9.51
CA PRO A 23 -6.01 3.52 10.86
C PRO A 23 -7.38 4.07 11.21
N GLN A 24 -7.73 5.29 10.76
CA GLN A 24 -9.04 5.91 11.03
C GLN A 24 -10.25 5.14 10.47
N ARG A 25 -10.04 4.22 9.51
CA ARG A 25 -11.11 3.40 8.94
C ARG A 25 -10.86 1.90 9.15
N HIS A 26 -10.03 1.53 10.12
CA HIS A 26 -9.61 0.14 10.34
C HIS A 26 -9.12 -0.56 9.05
N ASN A 27 -8.40 0.18 8.21
CA ASN A 27 -7.93 -0.32 6.91
C ASN A 27 -9.03 -0.81 5.97
N ALA A 28 -10.24 -0.27 6.08
CA ALA A 28 -11.33 -0.57 5.15
C ALA A 28 -10.88 -0.33 3.70
N MET A 29 -11.05 -1.36 2.87
CA MET A 29 -10.75 -1.33 1.44
C MET A 29 -11.66 -0.33 0.74
N ASN A 30 -11.08 0.59 -0.01
CA ASN A 30 -11.75 1.52 -0.89
C ASN A 30 -11.13 1.45 -2.30
N ASP A 31 -11.81 2.03 -3.29
CA ASP A 31 -11.34 1.99 -4.69
C ASP A 31 -9.93 2.56 -4.86
N GLU A 32 -9.57 3.60 -4.09
CA GLU A 32 -8.23 4.19 -4.08
C GLU A 32 -7.17 3.18 -3.61
N LEU A 33 -7.39 2.50 -2.49
CA LEU A 33 -6.48 1.47 -1.98
C LEU A 33 -6.32 0.31 -2.96
N ILE A 34 -7.41 -0.15 -3.57
CA ILE A 34 -7.34 -1.23 -4.57
C ILE A 34 -6.48 -0.80 -5.77
N ARG A 35 -6.65 0.45 -6.25
CA ARG A 35 -5.79 1.00 -7.31
C ARG A 35 -4.34 1.11 -6.88
N GLU A 36 -4.07 1.68 -5.71
CA GLU A 36 -2.70 1.84 -5.20
C GLU A 36 -2.00 0.48 -5.00
N VAL A 37 -2.70 -0.54 -4.49
CA VAL A 37 -2.16 -1.90 -4.35
C VAL A 37 -1.87 -2.53 -5.70
N THR A 38 -2.76 -2.32 -6.69
CA THR A 38 -2.56 -2.84 -8.05
C THR A 38 -1.38 -2.17 -8.73
N ASP A 39 -1.24 -0.84 -8.59
CA ASP A 39 -0.11 -0.05 -9.11
C ASP A 39 1.21 -0.48 -8.47
N ALA A 40 1.19 -0.77 -7.17
CA ALA A 40 2.36 -1.25 -6.43
C ALA A 40 2.78 -2.71 -6.75
N ALA A 41 1.92 -3.48 -7.43
CA ALA A 41 2.19 -4.87 -7.78
C ALA A 41 2.82 -5.04 -9.18
N ILE A 42 2.92 -3.96 -9.95
CA ILE A 42 3.46 -3.91 -11.32
C ILE A 42 4.89 -3.35 -11.29
#